data_AF-A0A3S9LWC7-F1
#
_entry.id   AF-A0A3S9LWC7-F1
#
_cell.length_a   1.000
_cell.length_b   1.000
_cell.length_c   1.000
_cell.angle_alpha   90.00
_cell.angle_beta   90.00
_cell.angle_gamma   90.00
#
_symmetry.space_group_name_H-M   'P 1'
#
loop_
_entity.id
_entity.type
_entity.pdbx_description
1 polymer ?
#
loop_
_entity_poly.entity_id
_entity_poly.type
_entity_poly.pdbx_seq_one_letter_code
_entity_poly.pdbx_strand_id
1 'polypeptide(L)'
;MSLKQIRLEQRRKVEKCELQIRQILLYAGVYPVENPHKLYRCLWWFVIFVFTFNFMGMIILIIHHRKNLSIVLGGAGVALSLMTVITKGTCCIWYDKEMALIKKHLSGMMDRNMSASQEIWDTMIQPMLYYVSRIYLFIYTLGFALVLVMFSKPALIMLSQVIRGHNITYIRPYPTIYFWKIPPGGPIYMMHYFIDTACSWYVVSIGISVDNLFAYSTAIIMAHYRALNYEIRQFNGIDIEKMKEFVCRHQELNDVCQYLGVLNGPVILIIAVSTSLILCSNIFTFSKMETITLSQAAWPAVYTAYKLLQVFIFAWCGELLKETSEEFREAVYASRWHKHDNKKVAYCVRMMMNQKPILLNACGVKPVTADLFSGVANTAVSYFFLMQTISEKD
;
A
#
# COMPACT_ATOMS: atom_id res chain seq x y z
N MET A 1 28.09 -16.16 20.01
CA MET A 1 27.76 -14.79 19.56
C MET A 1 27.24 -14.02 20.76
N SER A 2 27.75 -12.82 21.05
CA SER A 2 27.26 -12.06 22.22
C SER A 2 25.84 -11.54 21.99
N LEU A 3 25.04 -11.37 23.04
CA LEU A 3 23.66 -10.85 22.96
C LEU A 3 23.59 -9.54 22.14
N LYS A 4 24.58 -8.65 22.35
CA LYS A 4 24.73 -7.40 21.60
C LYS A 4 24.97 -7.61 20.10
N GLN A 5 25.74 -8.64 19.72
CA GLN A 5 25.96 -8.99 18.32
C GLN A 5 24.67 -9.49 17.65
N ILE A 6 23.86 -10.30 18.35
CA ILE A 6 22.57 -10.80 17.84
C ILE A 6 21.61 -9.64 17.57
N ARG A 7 21.48 -8.70 18.52
CA ARG A 7 20.62 -7.50 18.35
C ARG A 7 21.07 -6.64 17.17
N LEU A 8 22.37 -6.44 17.02
CA LEU A 8 22.94 -5.71 15.88
C LEU A 8 22.67 -6.41 14.55
N GLU A 9 22.74 -7.75 14.49
CA GLU A 9 22.43 -8.50 13.27
C GLU A 9 20.95 -8.37 12.90
N GLN A 10 20.04 -8.50 13.87
CA GLN A 10 18.60 -8.32 13.66
C GLN A 10 18.29 -6.91 13.15
N ARG A 11 18.86 -5.87 13.79
CA ARG A 11 18.70 -4.49 13.33
C ARG A 11 19.21 -4.28 11.91
N ARG A 12 20.41 -4.80 11.60
CA ARG A 12 20.97 -4.72 10.24
C ARG A 12 20.06 -5.37 9.19
N LYS A 13 19.36 -6.46 9.53
CA LYS A 13 18.37 -7.08 8.62
C LYS A 13 17.22 -6.13 8.33
N VAL A 14 16.70 -5.43 9.34
CA VAL A 14 15.62 -4.44 9.20
C VAL A 14 16.08 -3.22 8.39
N GLU A 15 17.25 -2.66 8.69
CA GLU A 15 17.83 -1.52 7.96
C GLU A 15 18.15 -1.87 6.50
N LYS A 16 18.62 -3.10 6.24
CA LYS A 16 18.89 -3.58 4.87
C LYS A 16 17.63 -3.61 4.02
N CYS A 17 16.49 -4.01 4.59
CA CYS A 17 15.20 -4.01 3.89
C CYS A 17 14.79 -2.60 3.47
N GLU A 18 14.89 -1.62 4.39
CA GLU A 18 14.61 -0.22 4.07
C GLU A 18 15.54 0.31 2.98
N LEU A 19 16.84 0.00 3.08
CA LEU A 19 17.84 0.44 2.12
C LEU A 19 17.55 -0.11 0.71
N GLN A 20 17.08 -1.35 0.60
CA GLN A 20 16.66 -1.94 -0.67
C GLN A 20 15.45 -1.20 -1.27
N ILE A 21 14.42 -0.91 -0.46
CA ILE A 21 13.24 -0.14 -0.90
C ILE A 21 13.68 1.24 -1.38
N ARG A 22 14.54 1.91 -0.61
CA ARG A 22 15.10 3.22 -0.94
C ARG A 22 15.90 3.20 -2.24
N GLN A 23 16.75 2.20 -2.44
CA GLN A 23 17.54 2.06 -3.68
C GLN A 23 16.63 1.92 -4.90
N ILE A 24 15.57 1.12 -4.82
CA ILE A 24 14.61 0.95 -5.92
C ILE A 24 13.92 2.29 -6.23
N LEU A 25 13.44 3.01 -5.20
CA LEU A 25 12.82 4.33 -5.38
C LEU A 25 13.80 5.40 -5.90
N LEU A 26 15.09 5.31 -5.53
CA LEU A 26 16.16 6.17 -6.06
C LEU A 26 16.36 5.91 -7.55
N TYR A 27 16.51 4.65 -7.97
CA TYR A 27 16.64 4.31 -9.38
C TYR A 27 15.39 4.65 -10.20
N ALA A 28 14.20 4.61 -9.57
CA ALA A 28 12.95 5.03 -10.20
C ALA A 28 12.81 6.56 -10.34
N GLY A 29 13.69 7.36 -9.72
CA GLY A 29 13.66 8.82 -9.81
C GLY A 29 12.62 9.49 -8.88
N VAL A 30 12.11 8.78 -7.87
CA VAL A 30 11.08 9.27 -6.94
C VAL A 30 11.61 9.53 -5.53
N TYR A 31 12.62 8.78 -5.08
CA TYR A 31 13.15 8.96 -3.74
C TYR A 31 13.78 10.35 -3.53
N PRO A 32 13.34 11.11 -2.54
CA PRO A 32 13.77 12.48 -2.36
C PRO A 32 15.27 12.60 -2.01
N VAL A 33 15.93 13.58 -2.63
CA VAL A 33 17.35 13.88 -2.48
C VAL A 33 17.50 15.39 -2.24
N GLU A 34 18.28 15.81 -1.24
CA GLU A 34 18.45 17.22 -0.88
C GLU A 34 19.02 18.08 -2.02
N ASN A 35 19.75 17.49 -2.97
CA ASN A 35 20.27 18.15 -4.17
C ASN A 35 20.25 17.20 -5.38
N PRO A 36 19.12 17.04 -6.09
CA PRO A 36 19.01 16.08 -7.18
C PRO A 36 19.71 16.60 -8.45
N HIS A 37 20.51 15.75 -9.09
CA HIS A 37 21.08 16.03 -10.41
C HIS A 37 19.99 16.28 -11.46
N LYS A 38 20.29 17.03 -12.53
CA LYS A 38 19.34 17.33 -13.61
C LYS A 38 18.73 16.06 -14.25
N LEU A 39 19.53 15.00 -14.39
CA LEU A 39 19.07 13.69 -14.90
C LEU A 39 18.00 13.07 -14.00
N TYR A 40 18.15 13.20 -12.68
CA TYR A 40 17.19 12.71 -11.69
C TYR A 40 15.82 13.38 -11.83
N ARG A 41 15.82 14.71 -12.00
CA ARG A 41 14.58 15.46 -12.26
C ARG A 41 13.94 15.06 -13.59
N CYS A 42 14.75 14.79 -14.62
CA CYS A 42 14.27 14.32 -15.92
C CYS A 42 13.56 12.95 -15.82
N LEU A 43 14.06 12.04 -14.99
CA LEU A 43 13.42 10.73 -14.75
C LEU A 43 12.00 10.88 -14.21
N TRP A 44 11.78 11.76 -13.23
CA TRP A 44 10.43 11.99 -12.69
C TRP A 44 9.47 12.58 -13.73
N TRP A 45 9.94 13.54 -14.55
CA TRP A 45 9.15 14.06 -15.66
C TRP A 45 8.79 12.98 -16.69
N PHE A 46 9.73 12.06 -16.95
CA PHE A 46 9.46 10.91 -17.81
C PHE A 46 8.41 9.97 -17.21
N VAL A 47 8.43 9.71 -15.91
CA VAL A 47 7.38 8.96 -15.21
C VAL A 47 6.02 9.62 -15.41
N ILE A 48 5.90 10.92 -15.15
CA ILE A 48 4.65 11.68 -15.34
C ILE A 48 4.18 11.55 -16.79
N PHE A 49 5.08 11.71 -17.77
CA PHE A 49 4.76 11.58 -19.18
C PHE A 49 4.20 10.19 -19.53
N VAL A 50 4.86 9.11 -19.11
CA VAL A 50 4.44 7.72 -19.40
C VAL A 50 3.05 7.42 -18.83
N PHE A 51 2.75 7.84 -17.60
CA PHE A 51 1.45 7.58 -16.98
C PHE A 51 0.35 8.49 -17.51
N THR A 52 0.63 9.78 -17.78
CA THR A 52 -0.36 10.70 -18.37
C THR A 52 -0.71 10.29 -19.79
N PHE A 53 0.26 9.84 -20.58
CA PHE A 53 0.03 9.30 -21.93
C PHE A 53 -0.89 8.08 -21.91
N ASN A 54 -0.61 7.10 -21.05
CA ASN A 54 -1.47 5.92 -20.90
C ASN A 54 -2.85 6.27 -20.33
N PHE A 55 -2.93 7.19 -19.38
CA PHE A 55 -4.19 7.66 -18.84
C PHE A 55 -5.06 8.31 -19.92
N MET A 56 -4.49 9.17 -20.77
CA MET A 56 -5.21 9.75 -21.89
C MET A 56 -5.74 8.67 -22.84
N GLY A 57 -4.93 7.66 -23.16
CA GLY A 57 -5.35 6.52 -23.98
C GLY A 57 -6.50 5.70 -23.36
N MET A 58 -6.57 5.61 -22.02
CA MET A 58 -7.69 4.99 -21.31
C MET A 58 -8.95 5.86 -21.37
N ILE A 59 -8.84 7.18 -21.21
CA ILE A 59 -9.97 8.10 -21.33
C ILE A 59 -10.59 8.04 -22.73
N ILE A 60 -9.76 8.01 -23.78
CA ILE A 60 -10.23 7.86 -25.16
C ILE A 60 -10.96 6.52 -25.33
N LEU A 61 -10.45 5.42 -24.76
CA LEU A 61 -11.13 4.12 -24.80
C LEU A 61 -12.52 4.19 -24.17
N ILE A 62 -12.65 4.85 -23.02
CA ILE A 62 -13.92 5.03 -22.32
C ILE A 62 -14.91 5.83 -23.18
N ILE A 63 -14.46 6.92 -23.80
CA ILE A 63 -15.29 7.76 -24.67
C ILE A 63 -15.75 6.99 -25.91
N HIS A 64 -14.85 6.20 -26.52
CA HIS A 64 -15.16 5.38 -27.70
C HIS A 64 -16.20 4.29 -27.39
N HIS A 65 -16.08 3.63 -26.24
CA HIS A 65 -16.97 2.54 -25.82
C HIS A 65 -18.06 2.99 -24.86
N ARG A 66 -18.47 4.27 -24.89
CA ARG A 66 -19.41 4.88 -23.93
C ARG A 66 -20.76 4.15 -23.77
N LYS A 67 -21.18 3.38 -24.79
CA LYS A 67 -22.41 2.59 -24.77
C LYS A 67 -22.28 1.28 -23.97
N ASN A 68 -21.06 0.76 -23.79
CA ASN A 68 -20.82 -0.45 -23.04
C ASN A 68 -20.34 -0.10 -21.62
N LEU A 69 -21.29 -0.06 -20.68
CA LEU A 69 -21.04 0.32 -19.28
C LEU A 69 -19.95 -0.53 -18.62
N SER A 70 -19.83 -1.82 -18.98
CA SER A 70 -18.79 -2.68 -18.45
C SER A 70 -17.39 -2.18 -18.80
N ILE A 71 -17.18 -1.84 -20.08
CA ILE A 71 -15.90 -1.33 -20.59
C ILE A 71 -15.62 0.06 -20.00
N VAL A 72 -16.65 0.89 -19.83
CA VAL A 72 -16.54 2.22 -19.20
C VAL A 72 -16.05 2.11 -17.75
N LEU A 73 -16.70 1.29 -16.93
CA LEU A 73 -16.35 1.13 -15.51
C LEU A 73 -15.00 0.43 -15.31
N GLY A 74 -14.73 -0.63 -16.08
CA GLY A 74 -13.44 -1.32 -16.07
C GLY A 74 -12.31 -0.39 -16.53
N GLY A 75 -12.55 0.37 -17.60
CA GLY A 75 -11.63 1.39 -18.10
C GLY A 75 -11.36 2.50 -17.08
N ALA A 76 -12.40 3.00 -16.42
CA ALA A 76 -12.28 4.01 -15.36
C ALA A 76 -11.47 3.48 -14.16
N GLY A 77 -11.72 2.22 -13.75
CA GLY A 77 -10.94 1.58 -12.69
C GLY A 77 -9.46 1.41 -13.02
N VAL A 78 -9.13 1.05 -14.27
CA VAL A 78 -7.73 0.99 -14.74
C VAL A 78 -7.12 2.40 -14.86
N ALA A 79 -7.86 3.40 -15.33
CA ALA A 79 -7.40 4.78 -15.40
C ALA A 79 -7.07 5.35 -14.01
N LEU A 80 -7.95 5.13 -13.02
CA LEU A 80 -7.68 5.48 -11.62
C LEU A 80 -6.47 4.72 -11.08
N SER A 81 -6.32 3.44 -11.43
CA SER A 81 -5.16 2.64 -11.05
C SER A 81 -3.84 3.23 -11.59
N LEU A 82 -3.81 3.72 -12.82
CA LEU A 82 -2.63 4.42 -13.38
C LEU A 82 -2.35 5.72 -12.62
N MET A 83 -3.39 6.48 -12.27
CA MET A 83 -3.26 7.70 -11.47
C MET A 83 -2.64 7.42 -10.09
N THR A 84 -2.88 6.25 -9.47
CA THR A 84 -2.28 5.93 -8.16
C THR A 84 -0.76 6.00 -8.15
N VAL A 85 -0.07 5.66 -9.25
CA VAL A 85 1.41 5.67 -9.27
C VAL A 85 1.94 7.09 -9.28
N ILE A 86 1.29 8.00 -10.03
CA ILE A 86 1.62 9.43 -9.99
C ILE A 86 1.37 9.96 -8.58
N THR A 87 0.19 9.68 -7.99
CA THR A 87 -0.14 10.13 -6.62
C THR A 87 0.88 9.63 -5.60
N LYS A 88 1.25 8.34 -5.66
CA LYS A 88 2.29 7.75 -4.79
C LYS A 88 3.63 8.46 -4.94
N GLY A 89 4.08 8.69 -6.17
CA GLY A 89 5.33 9.40 -6.43
C GLY A 89 5.29 10.85 -5.93
N THR A 90 4.20 11.58 -6.17
CA THR A 90 4.03 12.94 -5.65
C THR A 90 3.99 12.98 -4.12
N CYS A 91 3.32 12.04 -3.47
CA CYS A 91 3.28 11.94 -2.01
C CYS A 91 4.69 11.69 -1.45
N CYS A 92 5.47 10.78 -2.05
CA CYS A 92 6.84 10.51 -1.61
C CYS A 92 7.77 11.72 -1.76
N ILE A 93 7.64 12.50 -2.82
CA ILE A 93 8.47 13.69 -3.06
C ILE A 93 8.05 14.84 -2.14
N TRP A 94 6.74 15.07 -2.00
CA TRP A 94 6.23 16.22 -1.24
C TRP A 94 6.50 16.06 0.26
N TYR A 95 6.20 14.88 0.80
CA TYR A 95 6.29 14.61 2.23
C TYR A 95 7.63 14.02 2.66
N ASP A 96 8.68 14.21 1.87
CA ASP A 96 10.03 13.71 2.16
C ASP A 96 10.51 14.12 3.56
N LYS A 97 10.55 15.43 3.81
CA LYS A 97 11.13 15.98 5.04
C LYS A 97 10.41 15.44 6.27
N GLU A 98 9.09 15.30 6.18
CA GLU A 98 8.24 14.75 7.24
C GLU A 98 8.51 13.25 7.43
N MET A 99 8.60 12.47 6.35
CA MET A 99 8.95 11.05 6.40
C MET A 99 10.36 10.84 6.97
N ALA A 100 11.33 11.68 6.60
CA ALA A 100 12.68 11.64 7.13
C ALA A 100 12.71 11.98 8.63
N LEU A 101 11.93 12.98 9.06
CA LEU A 101 11.78 13.34 10.47
C LEU A 101 11.16 12.18 11.28
N ILE A 102 10.07 11.60 10.78
CA ILE A 102 9.42 10.43 11.40
C ILE A 102 10.40 9.28 11.55
N LYS A 103 11.16 8.96 10.49
CA LYS A 103 12.16 7.90 10.52
C LYS A 103 13.28 8.18 11.52
N LYS A 104 13.76 9.42 11.58
CA LYS A 104 14.77 9.83 12.56
C LYS A 104 14.24 9.68 13.99
N HIS A 105 12.97 10.01 14.21
CA HIS A 105 12.31 9.85 15.51
C HIS A 105 12.20 8.38 15.92
N LEU A 106 11.69 7.53 15.01
CA LEU A 106 11.54 6.09 15.24
C LEU A 106 12.89 5.39 15.44
N SER A 107 13.91 5.73 14.64
CA SER A 107 15.27 5.18 14.82
C SER A 107 15.89 5.61 16.16
N GLY A 108 15.73 6.87 16.58
CA GLY A 108 16.17 7.33 17.89
C GLY A 108 15.45 6.64 19.05
N MET A 109 14.16 6.32 18.90
CA MET A 109 13.43 5.47 19.86
C MET A 109 13.98 4.04 19.88
N MET A 110 14.34 3.48 18.73
CA MET A 110 14.91 2.13 18.64
C MET A 110 16.31 2.06 19.28
N ASP A 111 17.12 3.12 19.13
CA ASP A 111 18.43 3.26 19.76
C ASP A 111 18.34 3.22 21.29
N ARG A 112 17.36 3.93 21.87
CA ARG A 112 17.11 3.91 23.33
C ARG A 112 16.78 2.49 23.83
N ASN A 113 16.03 1.73 23.03
CA ASN A 113 15.63 0.37 23.38
C ASN A 113 16.73 -0.69 23.13
N MET A 114 17.83 -0.36 22.44
CA MET A 114 18.97 -1.28 22.25
C MET A 114 19.62 -1.69 23.58
N SER A 115 19.58 -0.84 24.60
CA SER A 115 20.08 -1.11 25.96
C SER A 115 19.02 -1.67 26.91
N ALA A 116 17.78 -1.85 26.44
CA ALA A 116 16.69 -2.38 27.27
C ALA A 116 16.85 -3.88 27.57
N SER A 117 15.99 -4.39 28.46
CA SER A 117 15.93 -5.82 28.80
C SER A 117 15.72 -6.68 27.54
N GLN A 118 16.17 -7.94 27.60
CA GLN A 118 16.06 -8.86 26.47
C GLN A 118 14.61 -9.09 26.04
N GLU A 119 13.69 -9.14 27.01
CA GLU A 119 12.27 -9.36 26.76
C GLU A 119 11.62 -8.17 26.01
N ILE A 120 12.00 -6.92 26.34
CA ILE A 120 11.53 -5.73 25.61
C ILE A 120 12.03 -5.76 24.16
N TRP A 121 13.31 -6.09 23.97
CA TRP A 121 13.89 -6.17 22.64
C TRP A 121 13.21 -7.25 21.78
N ASP A 122 13.02 -8.45 22.33
CA ASP A 122 12.42 -9.56 21.60
C ASP A 122 10.95 -9.27 21.24
N THR A 123 10.21 -8.62 22.14
CA THR A 123 8.83 -8.16 21.89
C THR A 123 8.75 -7.08 20.80
N MET A 124 9.70 -6.15 20.79
CA MET A 124 9.79 -5.07 19.81
C MET A 124 10.20 -5.58 18.43
N ILE A 125 11.22 -6.43 18.34
CA ILE A 125 11.84 -6.81 17.06
C ILE A 125 10.99 -7.80 16.26
N GLN A 126 10.12 -8.58 16.94
CA GLN A 126 9.29 -9.62 16.33
C GLN A 126 8.43 -9.12 15.14
N PRO A 127 7.59 -8.07 15.26
CA PRO A 127 6.80 -7.56 14.13
C PRO A 127 7.67 -7.07 12.96
N MET A 128 8.82 -6.43 13.25
CA MET A 128 9.75 -5.98 12.21
C MET A 128 10.35 -7.16 11.45
N LEU A 129 10.81 -8.21 12.15
CA LEU A 129 11.39 -9.39 11.52
C LEU A 129 10.35 -10.20 10.74
N TYR A 130 9.12 -10.29 11.24
CA TYR A 130 8.02 -10.91 10.51
C TYR A 130 7.75 -10.19 9.19
N TYR A 131 7.70 -8.86 9.21
CA TYR A 131 7.56 -8.05 8.01
C TYR A 131 8.69 -8.32 7.01
N VAL A 132 9.95 -8.17 7.44
CA VAL A 132 11.14 -8.32 6.57
C VAL A 132 11.22 -9.73 5.98
N SER A 133 10.89 -10.75 6.76
CA SER A 133 11.07 -12.15 6.34
C SER A 133 9.94 -12.68 5.46
N ARG A 134 8.71 -12.18 5.65
CA ARG A 134 7.51 -12.74 4.99
C ARG A 134 6.79 -11.72 4.12
N ILE A 135 6.43 -10.57 4.69
CA ILE A 135 5.56 -9.59 4.02
C ILE A 135 6.31 -8.89 2.89
N TYR A 136 7.55 -8.44 3.14
CA TYR A 136 8.36 -7.71 2.16
C TYR A 136 8.47 -8.46 0.82
N LEU A 137 8.93 -9.72 0.85
CA LEU A 137 9.07 -10.52 -0.36
C LEU A 137 7.71 -10.83 -0.99
N PHE A 138 6.68 -11.09 -0.19
CA PHE A 138 5.34 -11.38 -0.67
C PHE A 138 4.74 -10.22 -1.48
N ILE A 139 4.91 -8.97 -1.02
CA ILE A 139 4.40 -7.80 -1.74
C ILE A 139 5.13 -7.64 -3.10
N TYR A 140 6.46 -7.84 -3.13
CA TYR A 140 7.20 -7.79 -4.40
C TYR A 140 6.83 -8.92 -5.35
N THR A 141 6.77 -10.17 -4.88
CA THR A 141 6.42 -11.31 -5.73
C THR A 141 5.04 -11.15 -6.33
N LEU A 142 4.09 -10.60 -5.56
CA LEU A 142 2.74 -10.30 -6.03
C LEU A 142 2.73 -9.32 -7.22
N GLY A 143 3.46 -8.21 -7.11
CA GLY A 143 3.44 -7.22 -8.18
C GLY A 143 4.29 -7.58 -9.40
N PHE A 144 5.36 -8.38 -9.24
CA PHE A 144 6.01 -9.02 -10.39
C PHE A 144 5.09 -10.03 -11.09
N ALA A 145 4.35 -10.84 -10.33
CA ALA A 145 3.37 -11.77 -10.89
C ALA A 145 2.26 -11.03 -11.66
N LEU A 146 1.81 -9.87 -11.18
CA LEU A 146 0.86 -9.02 -11.90
C LEU A 146 1.38 -8.61 -13.27
N VAL A 147 2.61 -8.10 -13.36
CA VAL A 147 3.19 -7.69 -14.64
C VAL A 147 3.34 -8.89 -15.56
N LEU A 148 3.82 -10.03 -15.06
CA LEU A 148 3.92 -11.25 -15.86
C LEU A 148 2.56 -11.68 -16.42
N VAL A 149 1.50 -11.58 -15.62
CA VAL A 149 0.11 -11.81 -16.03
C VAL A 149 -0.34 -10.83 -17.12
N MET A 150 -0.04 -9.54 -16.99
CA MET A 150 -0.41 -8.53 -17.98
C MET A 150 0.28 -8.74 -19.34
N PHE A 151 1.54 -9.21 -19.36
CA PHE A 151 2.28 -9.47 -20.59
C PHE A 151 2.03 -10.85 -21.18
N SER A 152 1.70 -11.86 -20.36
CA SER A 152 1.45 -13.21 -20.84
C SER A 152 0.18 -13.32 -21.69
N LYS A 153 -0.89 -12.59 -21.36
CA LYS A 153 -2.13 -12.57 -22.18
C LYS A 153 -1.87 -12.20 -23.65
N PRO A 154 -1.28 -11.04 -24.00
CA PRO A 154 -1.00 -10.70 -25.39
C PRO A 154 0.01 -11.66 -26.03
N ALA A 155 1.05 -12.09 -25.29
CA ALA A 155 2.07 -13.01 -25.81
C ALA A 155 1.48 -14.38 -26.20
N LEU A 156 0.61 -14.94 -25.37
CA LEU A 156 -0.06 -16.23 -25.66
C LEU A 156 -1.00 -16.13 -26.84
N ILE A 157 -1.73 -15.03 -26.99
CA ILE A 157 -2.61 -14.82 -28.15
C ILE A 157 -1.77 -14.72 -29.43
N MET A 158 -0.70 -13.92 -29.42
CA MET A 158 0.21 -13.79 -30.57
C MET A 158 0.87 -15.14 -30.92
N LEU A 159 1.34 -15.91 -29.93
CA LEU A 159 1.90 -17.24 -30.13
C LEU A 159 0.88 -18.21 -30.75
N SER A 160 -0.37 -18.18 -30.26
CA SER A 160 -1.44 -19.03 -30.78
C SER A 160 -1.79 -18.71 -32.24
N GLN A 161 -1.69 -17.45 -32.66
CA GLN A 161 -1.91 -17.02 -34.03
C GLN A 161 -0.83 -17.55 -34.97
N VAL A 162 0.44 -17.48 -34.54
CA VAL A 162 1.58 -18.02 -35.28
C VAL A 162 1.44 -19.53 -35.48
N ILE A 163 1.14 -20.27 -34.40
CA ILE A 163 0.95 -21.73 -34.46
C ILE A 163 -0.17 -22.11 -35.42
N ARG A 164 -1.24 -21.31 -35.49
CA ARG A 164 -2.40 -21.55 -36.37
C ARG A 164 -2.22 -21.01 -37.79
N GLY A 165 -1.07 -20.43 -38.13
CA GLY A 165 -0.80 -19.87 -39.45
C GLY A 165 -1.61 -18.61 -39.80
N HIS A 166 -2.20 -17.94 -38.81
CA HIS A 166 -2.91 -16.66 -39.02
C HIS A 166 -1.93 -15.49 -39.06
N ASN A 167 -2.30 -14.41 -39.75
CA ASN A 167 -1.55 -13.15 -39.68
C ASN A 167 -1.50 -12.63 -38.24
N ILE A 168 -0.30 -12.31 -37.75
CA ILE A 168 -0.07 -11.86 -36.37
C ILE A 168 -0.75 -10.51 -36.16
N THR A 169 -1.69 -10.44 -35.22
CA THR A 169 -2.18 -9.15 -34.72
C THR A 169 -1.37 -8.76 -33.49
N TYR A 170 -0.72 -7.60 -33.57
CA TYR A 170 0.16 -7.12 -32.51
C TYR A 170 -0.69 -6.54 -31.36
N ILE A 171 -0.87 -7.33 -30.30
CA ILE A 171 -1.70 -6.97 -29.14
C ILE A 171 -0.83 -6.36 -28.04
N ARG A 172 -1.33 -5.29 -27.43
CA ARG A 172 -0.64 -4.57 -26.35
C ARG A 172 -1.10 -5.02 -24.95
N PRO A 173 -0.24 -4.91 -23.92
CA PRO A 173 -0.59 -5.26 -22.53
C PRO A 173 -1.70 -4.38 -21.95
N TYR A 174 -1.69 -3.08 -22.27
CA TYR A 174 -2.70 -2.14 -21.81
C TYR A 174 -3.75 -1.88 -22.90
N PRO A 175 -5.05 -1.98 -22.59
CA PRO A 175 -6.11 -1.70 -23.56
C PRO A 175 -6.28 -0.19 -23.71
N THR A 176 -5.40 0.47 -24.48
CA THR A 176 -5.46 1.93 -24.72
C THR A 176 -5.73 2.21 -26.19
N ILE A 177 -6.56 3.22 -26.46
CA ILE A 177 -6.93 3.66 -27.81
C ILE A 177 -6.41 5.08 -28.04
N TYR A 178 -5.93 5.36 -29.25
CA TYR A 178 -5.38 6.66 -29.63
C TYR A 178 -6.08 7.18 -30.89
N PHE A 179 -5.94 8.48 -31.17
CA PHE A 179 -6.56 9.12 -32.34
C PHE A 179 -5.98 8.66 -33.68
N TRP A 180 -4.79 8.06 -33.68
CA TRP A 180 -4.14 7.51 -34.87
C TRP A 180 -4.18 5.98 -34.88
N LYS A 181 -4.15 5.41 -36.10
CA LYS A 181 -4.02 3.97 -36.29
C LYS A 181 -2.58 3.54 -36.02
N ILE A 182 -2.41 2.46 -35.27
CA ILE A 182 -1.11 1.87 -34.97
C ILE A 182 -0.89 0.71 -35.96
N PRO A 183 -0.02 0.86 -36.98
CA PRO A 183 0.22 -0.22 -37.93
C PRO A 183 0.95 -1.39 -37.23
N PRO A 184 0.56 -2.65 -37.52
CA PRO A 184 1.20 -3.83 -36.94
C PRO A 184 2.68 -3.88 -37.34
N GLY A 185 3.58 -4.11 -36.37
CA GLY A 185 5.02 -4.25 -36.62
C GLY A 185 5.76 -2.96 -37.02
N GLY A 186 5.09 -1.80 -37.10
CA GLY A 186 5.71 -0.53 -37.46
C GLY A 186 6.46 0.17 -36.31
N PRO A 187 7.22 1.25 -36.59
CA PRO A 187 7.95 2.00 -35.57
C PRO A 187 7.04 2.63 -34.50
N ILE A 188 5.82 3.03 -34.90
CA ILE A 188 4.80 3.58 -33.98
C ILE A 188 4.38 2.51 -32.95
N TYR A 189 4.22 1.25 -33.39
CA TYR A 189 3.91 0.15 -32.48
C TYR A 189 5.05 -0.07 -31.47
N MET A 190 6.30 -0.09 -31.94
CA MET A 190 7.47 -0.25 -31.07
C MET A 190 7.55 0.86 -30.01
N MET A 191 7.27 2.11 -30.39
CA MET A 191 7.21 3.23 -29.45
C MET A 191 6.14 3.04 -28.37
N HIS A 192 4.92 2.63 -28.74
CA HIS A 192 3.85 2.39 -27.76
C HIS A 192 4.16 1.19 -26.87
N TYR A 193 4.74 0.13 -27.43
CA TYR A 193 5.17 -1.04 -26.66
C TYR A 193 6.27 -0.69 -25.64
N PHE A 194 7.21 0.19 -26.03
CA PHE A 194 8.22 0.72 -25.11
C PHE A 194 7.58 1.53 -23.98
N ILE A 195 6.62 2.41 -24.29
CA ILE A 195 5.90 3.20 -23.29
C ILE A 195 5.11 2.28 -22.32
N ASP A 196 4.44 1.24 -22.83
CA ASP A 196 3.73 0.26 -22.00
C ASP A 196 4.69 -0.50 -21.08
N THR A 197 5.86 -0.90 -21.61
CA THR A 197 6.90 -1.59 -20.84
C THR A 197 7.48 -0.70 -19.75
N ALA A 198 7.76 0.57 -20.08
CA ALA A 198 8.20 1.57 -19.11
C ALA A 198 7.12 1.80 -18.03
N CYS A 199 5.84 1.86 -18.42
CA CYS A 199 4.72 2.00 -17.49
C CYS A 199 4.69 0.84 -16.49
N SER A 200 4.81 -0.42 -16.96
CA SER A 200 4.83 -1.58 -16.08
C SER A 200 6.05 -1.62 -15.16
N TRP A 201 7.22 -1.21 -15.66
CA TRP A 201 8.41 -1.06 -14.81
C TRP A 201 8.18 -0.07 -13.66
N TYR A 202 7.54 1.07 -13.93
CA TYR A 202 7.23 2.06 -12.90
C TYR A 202 6.08 1.65 -11.96
N VAL A 203 5.13 0.85 -12.43
CA VAL A 203 4.14 0.22 -11.53
C VAL A 203 4.84 -0.69 -10.51
N VAL A 204 5.84 -1.47 -10.93
CA VAL A 204 6.60 -2.35 -10.03
C VAL A 204 7.52 -1.55 -9.12
N SER A 205 8.32 -0.64 -9.68
CA SER A 205 9.33 0.08 -8.91
C SER A 205 8.77 1.17 -8.01
N ILE A 206 7.79 1.98 -8.45
CA ILE A 206 7.20 3.03 -7.61
C ILE A 206 5.99 2.48 -6.87
N GLY A 207 5.07 1.84 -7.60
CA GLY A 207 3.80 1.38 -7.04
C GLY A 207 3.99 0.41 -5.86
N ILE A 208 4.75 -0.66 -6.05
CA ILE A 208 4.97 -1.70 -5.04
C ILE A 208 5.93 -1.22 -3.93
N SER A 209 6.96 -0.45 -4.27
CA SER A 209 7.92 0.02 -3.25
C SER A 209 7.30 1.02 -2.29
N VAL A 210 6.36 1.87 -2.73
CA VAL A 210 5.61 2.75 -1.82
C VAL A 210 4.65 1.96 -0.93
N ASP A 211 4.00 0.91 -1.45
CA ASP A 211 3.16 0.02 -0.63
C ASP A 211 4.00 -0.70 0.45
N ASN A 212 5.20 -1.16 0.08
CA ASN A 212 6.17 -1.71 1.05
C ASN A 212 6.64 -0.66 2.05
N LEU A 213 6.88 0.58 1.64
CA LEU A 213 7.30 1.64 2.56
C LEU A 213 6.23 1.92 3.61
N PHE A 214 4.95 1.90 3.21
CA PHE A 214 3.83 2.00 4.15
C PHE A 214 3.82 0.83 5.14
N ALA A 215 3.84 -0.41 4.65
CA ALA A 215 3.80 -1.62 5.48
C ALA A 215 5.04 -1.76 6.40
N TYR A 216 6.21 -1.31 5.95
CA TYR A 216 7.42 -1.22 6.75
C TYR A 216 7.26 -0.21 7.89
N SER A 217 6.73 0.98 7.58
CA SER A 217 6.53 2.05 8.57
C SER A 217 5.51 1.63 9.64
N THR A 218 4.41 0.99 9.25
CA THR A 218 3.44 0.46 10.21
C THR A 218 4.02 -0.64 11.09
N ALA A 219 4.86 -1.54 10.55
CA ALA A 219 5.55 -2.57 11.32
C ALA A 219 6.51 -1.98 12.38
N ILE A 220 7.20 -0.87 12.05
CA ILE A 220 8.06 -0.17 13.02
C ILE A 220 7.23 0.51 14.11
N ILE A 221 6.17 1.22 13.74
CA ILE A 221 5.32 1.90 14.73
C ILE A 221 4.70 0.86 15.69
N MET A 222 4.22 -0.26 15.14
CA MET A 222 3.70 -1.40 15.92
C MET A 222 4.75 -1.97 16.89
N ALA A 223 5.99 -2.13 16.44
CA ALA A 223 7.08 -2.57 17.29
C ALA A 223 7.27 -1.67 18.52
N HIS A 224 7.24 -0.35 18.32
CA HIS A 224 7.38 0.60 19.42
C HIS A 224 6.18 0.61 20.35
N TYR A 225 4.96 0.42 19.83
CA TYR A 225 3.78 0.21 20.67
C TYR A 225 3.90 -1.04 21.53
N ARG A 226 4.31 -2.17 20.95
CA ARG A 226 4.50 -3.42 21.72
C ARG A 226 5.55 -3.27 22.81
N ALA A 227 6.67 -2.59 22.52
CA ALA A 227 7.69 -2.27 23.52
C ALA A 227 7.12 -1.41 24.65
N LEU A 228 6.39 -0.35 24.32
CA LEU A 228 5.76 0.54 25.30
C LEU A 228 4.73 -0.20 26.16
N ASN A 229 3.84 -0.99 25.55
CA ASN A 229 2.84 -1.79 26.26
C ASN A 229 3.50 -2.78 27.23
N TYR A 230 4.60 -3.40 26.82
CA TYR A 230 5.37 -4.30 27.66
C TYR A 230 5.99 -3.59 28.88
N GLU A 231 6.64 -2.44 28.66
CA GLU A 231 7.23 -1.63 29.73
C GLU A 231 6.16 -1.17 30.76
N ILE A 232 4.98 -0.80 30.28
CA ILE A 232 3.84 -0.40 31.12
C ILE A 232 3.32 -1.58 31.95
N ARG A 233 3.18 -2.78 31.36
CA ARG A 233 2.73 -3.97 32.11
C ARG A 233 3.66 -4.30 33.28
N GLN A 234 4.97 -4.10 33.11
CA GLN A 234 5.96 -4.31 34.17
C GLN A 234 6.07 -3.15 35.16
N PHE A 235 5.36 -2.04 34.94
CA PHE A 235 5.45 -0.86 35.79
C PHE A 235 4.89 -1.14 37.20
N ASN A 236 5.69 -0.80 38.21
CA ASN A 236 5.35 -1.03 39.61
C ASN A 236 4.41 0.04 40.19
N GLY A 237 4.10 1.14 39.49
CA GLY A 237 3.11 2.10 39.99
C GLY A 237 3.63 3.17 40.96
N ILE A 238 4.94 3.32 41.11
CA ILE A 238 5.52 4.23 42.13
C ILE A 238 5.92 5.57 41.52
N ASP A 239 6.42 5.56 40.29
CA ASP A 239 7.12 6.68 39.67
C ASP A 239 6.24 7.46 38.67
N ILE A 240 5.84 8.68 39.07
CA ILE A 240 4.99 9.56 38.25
C ILE A 240 5.75 10.09 37.02
N GLU A 241 7.07 10.30 37.11
CA GLU A 241 7.86 10.79 35.98
C GLU A 241 7.88 9.74 34.86
N LYS A 242 8.01 8.47 35.23
CA LYS A 242 7.94 7.36 34.28
C LYS A 242 6.56 7.22 33.63
N MET A 243 5.47 7.49 34.36
CA MET A 243 4.13 7.55 33.76
C MET A 243 4.00 8.70 32.75
N LYS A 244 4.57 9.87 33.06
CA LYS A 244 4.60 11.00 32.13
C LYS A 244 5.39 10.65 30.87
N GLU A 245 6.50 9.93 31.00
CA GLU A 245 7.27 9.41 29.85
C GLU A 245 6.42 8.46 28.99
N PHE A 246 5.67 7.53 29.59
CA PHE A 246 4.78 6.63 28.84
C PHE A 246 3.70 7.38 28.05
N VAL A 247 3.09 8.40 28.65
CA VAL A 247 2.10 9.24 27.97
C VAL A 247 2.74 10.00 26.81
N CYS A 248 3.91 10.60 27.03
CA CYS A 248 4.63 11.33 25.98
C CYS A 248 4.98 10.41 24.80
N ARG A 249 5.53 9.21 25.06
CA ARG A 249 5.86 8.23 24.03
C ARG A 249 4.62 7.74 23.28
N HIS A 250 3.50 7.53 23.98
CA HIS A 250 2.24 7.17 23.34
C HIS A 250 1.74 8.30 22.42
N GLN A 251 1.81 9.57 22.86
CA GLN A 251 1.42 10.72 22.06
C GLN A 251 2.30 10.87 20.82
N GLU A 252 3.62 10.75 20.97
CA GLU A 252 4.56 10.77 19.84
C GLU A 252 4.24 9.67 18.81
N LEU A 253 3.92 8.46 19.26
CA LEU A 253 3.54 7.36 18.38
C LEU A 253 2.18 7.59 17.70
N ASN A 254 1.21 8.18 18.40
CA ASN A 254 -0.07 8.60 17.83
C ASN A 254 0.13 9.61 16.71
N ASP A 255 0.94 10.64 16.95
CA ASP A 255 1.21 11.69 15.97
C ASP A 255 1.84 11.09 14.72
N VAL A 256 2.91 10.30 14.88
CA VAL A 256 3.59 9.60 13.77
C VAL A 256 2.61 8.73 12.96
N CYS A 257 1.73 7.98 13.63
CA CYS A 257 0.72 7.18 12.96
C CYS A 257 -0.28 8.02 12.17
N GLN A 258 -0.73 9.15 12.74
CA GLN A 258 -1.67 10.05 12.07
C GLN A 258 -1.05 10.69 10.84
N TYR A 259 0.22 11.13 10.92
CA TYR A 259 0.96 11.63 9.76
C TYR A 259 1.07 10.58 8.65
N LEU A 260 1.37 9.32 9.00
CA LEU A 260 1.43 8.23 8.03
C LEU A 260 0.08 8.01 7.32
N GLY A 261 -1.03 8.17 8.05
CA GLY A 261 -2.39 8.07 7.51
C GLY A 261 -2.76 9.21 6.57
N VAL A 262 -2.42 10.45 6.92
CA VAL A 262 -2.64 11.63 6.06
C VAL A 262 -1.84 11.51 4.77
N LEU A 263 -0.57 11.11 4.86
CA LEU A 263 0.33 10.92 3.73
C LEU A 263 -0.23 9.93 2.69
N ASN A 264 -0.70 8.78 3.15
CA ASN A 264 -1.17 7.69 2.29
C ASN A 264 -2.66 7.75 2.02
N GLY A 265 -3.39 8.67 2.66
CA GLY A 265 -4.84 8.81 2.53
C GLY A 265 -5.33 8.92 1.08
N PRO A 266 -4.79 9.83 0.24
CA PRO A 266 -5.21 9.95 -1.15
C PRO A 266 -4.98 8.66 -1.95
N VAL A 267 -3.84 8.00 -1.70
CA VAL A 267 -3.48 6.74 -2.35
C VAL A 267 -4.49 5.65 -1.99
N ILE A 268 -4.79 5.49 -0.70
CA ILE A 268 -5.72 4.47 -0.20
C ILE A 268 -7.14 4.68 -0.78
N LEU A 269 -7.61 5.93 -0.85
CA LEU A 269 -8.92 6.25 -1.43
C LEU A 269 -8.99 5.90 -2.91
N ILE A 270 -8.00 6.31 -3.71
CA ILE A 270 -7.97 6.01 -5.15
C ILE A 270 -7.89 4.49 -5.37
N ILE A 271 -7.07 3.77 -4.59
CA ILE A 271 -7.00 2.30 -4.67
C ILE A 271 -8.37 1.69 -4.36
N ALA A 272 -9.02 2.09 -3.27
CA ALA A 272 -10.34 1.56 -2.87
C ALA A 272 -11.41 1.77 -3.96
N VAL A 273 -11.49 2.98 -4.51
CA VAL A 273 -12.44 3.29 -5.60
C VAL A 273 -12.08 2.50 -6.85
N SER A 274 -10.81 2.48 -7.25
CA SER A 274 -10.37 1.75 -8.45
C SER A 274 -10.70 0.26 -8.37
N THR A 275 -10.45 -0.37 -7.22
CA THR A 275 -10.75 -1.78 -6.97
C THR A 275 -12.25 -2.04 -7.01
N SER A 276 -13.06 -1.13 -6.45
CA SER A 276 -14.53 -1.25 -6.49
C SER A 276 -15.08 -1.23 -7.93
N LEU A 277 -14.56 -0.34 -8.78
CA LEU A 277 -14.98 -0.23 -10.18
C LEU A 277 -14.55 -1.45 -11.01
N ILE A 278 -13.31 -1.92 -10.81
CA ILE A 278 -12.80 -3.13 -11.49
C ILE A 278 -13.61 -4.36 -11.09
N LEU A 279 -13.86 -4.54 -9.79
CA LEU A 279 -14.64 -5.66 -9.26
C LEU A 279 -16.07 -5.63 -9.82
N CYS A 280 -16.73 -4.48 -9.79
CA CYS A 280 -18.06 -4.29 -10.37
C CYS A 280 -18.11 -4.64 -11.87
N SER A 281 -17.19 -4.11 -12.67
CA SER A 281 -17.10 -4.37 -14.11
C SER A 281 -16.92 -5.86 -14.42
N ASN A 282 -16.08 -6.56 -13.64
CA ASN A 282 -15.85 -7.98 -13.83
C ASN A 282 -17.07 -8.83 -13.44
N ILE A 283 -17.71 -8.55 -12.29
CA ILE A 283 -18.93 -9.25 -11.86
C ILE A 283 -20.02 -9.10 -12.92
N PHE A 284 -20.23 -7.89 -13.43
CA PHE A 284 -21.23 -7.63 -14.47
C PHE A 284 -20.92 -8.34 -15.79
N THR A 285 -19.66 -8.36 -16.20
CA THR A 285 -19.23 -9.08 -17.41
C THR A 285 -19.50 -10.58 -17.27
N PHE A 286 -19.19 -11.17 -16.12
CA PHE A 286 -19.46 -12.59 -15.87
C PHE A 286 -20.95 -12.90 -15.77
N SER A 287 -21.75 -11.99 -15.21
CA SER A 287 -23.21 -12.16 -15.12
C SER A 287 -23.90 -12.19 -16.49
N LYS A 288 -23.29 -11.64 -17.54
CA LYS A 288 -23.83 -11.63 -18.91
C LYS A 288 -23.37 -12.81 -19.78
N MET A 289 -22.44 -13.63 -19.30
CA MET A 289 -21.89 -14.74 -20.10
C MET A 289 -22.69 -16.03 -19.85
N GLU A 290 -23.23 -16.63 -20.91
CA GLU A 290 -23.94 -17.92 -20.84
C GLU A 290 -23.00 -19.10 -20.49
N THR A 291 -21.74 -19.03 -20.94
CA THR A 291 -20.70 -20.02 -20.61
C THR A 291 -19.41 -19.31 -20.20
N ILE A 292 -18.93 -19.59 -18.99
CA ILE A 292 -17.69 -19.01 -18.48
C ILE A 292 -16.51 -19.87 -18.97
N THR A 293 -15.83 -19.41 -20.02
CA THR A 293 -14.59 -20.06 -20.46
C THR A 293 -13.45 -19.70 -19.51
N LEU A 294 -12.67 -20.70 -19.07
CA LEU A 294 -11.56 -20.54 -18.11
C LEU A 294 -10.58 -19.42 -18.53
N SER A 295 -10.25 -19.33 -19.82
CA SER A 295 -9.32 -18.33 -20.35
C SER A 295 -9.87 -16.89 -20.31
N GLN A 296 -11.18 -16.72 -20.41
CA GLN A 296 -11.84 -15.40 -20.36
C GLN A 296 -11.95 -14.90 -18.91
N ALA A 297 -12.12 -15.81 -17.95
CA ALA A 297 -12.24 -15.47 -16.53
C ALA A 297 -10.88 -15.34 -15.82
N ALA A 298 -9.88 -16.15 -16.17
CA ALA A 298 -8.63 -16.22 -15.42
C ALA A 298 -7.88 -14.88 -15.31
N TRP A 299 -7.68 -14.18 -16.43
CA TRP A 299 -6.94 -12.91 -16.44
C TRP A 299 -7.60 -11.79 -15.61
N PRO A 300 -8.89 -11.45 -15.81
CA PRO A 300 -9.56 -10.45 -14.99
C PRO A 300 -9.68 -10.89 -13.52
N ALA A 301 -9.83 -12.19 -13.23
CA ALA A 301 -9.85 -12.70 -11.86
C ALA A 301 -8.51 -12.47 -11.14
N VAL A 302 -7.38 -12.79 -11.77
CA VAL A 302 -6.05 -12.57 -11.19
C VAL A 302 -5.79 -11.09 -10.95
N TYR A 303 -6.13 -10.22 -11.91
CA TYR A 303 -6.00 -8.77 -11.75
C TYR A 303 -6.86 -8.22 -10.59
N THR A 304 -8.10 -8.71 -10.46
CA THR A 304 -9.00 -8.33 -9.37
C THR A 304 -8.50 -8.83 -8.02
N ALA A 305 -8.02 -10.07 -7.96
CA ALA A 305 -7.43 -10.65 -6.75
C ALA A 305 -6.22 -9.85 -6.28
N TYR A 306 -5.34 -9.44 -7.20
CA TYR A 306 -4.24 -8.52 -6.91
C TYR A 306 -4.73 -7.22 -6.27
N LYS A 307 -5.73 -6.59 -6.89
CA LYS A 307 -6.29 -5.30 -6.42
C LYS A 307 -6.95 -5.42 -5.05
N LEU A 308 -7.67 -6.51 -4.80
CA LEU A 308 -8.25 -6.81 -3.50
C LEU A 308 -7.18 -7.05 -2.44
N LEU A 309 -6.14 -7.81 -2.77
CA LEU A 309 -5.03 -8.07 -1.86
C LEU A 309 -4.26 -6.78 -1.53
N GLN A 310 -4.10 -5.89 -2.51
CA GLN A 310 -3.51 -4.57 -2.28
C GLN A 310 -4.32 -3.78 -1.23
N VAL A 311 -5.65 -3.68 -1.38
CA VAL A 311 -6.53 -3.04 -0.37
C VAL A 311 -6.44 -3.75 0.98
N PHE A 312 -6.42 -5.08 0.97
CA PHE A 312 -6.32 -5.91 2.17
C PHE A 312 -5.04 -5.63 2.96
N ILE A 313 -3.88 -5.50 2.30
CA ILE A 313 -2.61 -5.19 2.98
C ILE A 313 -2.69 -3.85 3.72
N PHE A 314 -3.27 -2.82 3.09
CA PHE A 314 -3.48 -1.52 3.74
C PHE A 314 -4.41 -1.62 4.95
N ALA A 315 -5.57 -2.27 4.77
CA ALA A 315 -6.55 -2.46 5.84
C ALA A 315 -5.99 -3.29 7.01
N TRP A 316 -5.27 -4.36 6.70
CA TRP A 316 -4.62 -5.25 7.67
C TRP A 316 -3.57 -4.51 8.51
N CYS A 317 -2.71 -3.71 7.86
CA CYS A 317 -1.73 -2.90 8.56
C CYS A 317 -2.38 -1.87 9.50
N GLY A 318 -3.48 -1.25 9.07
CA GLY A 318 -4.22 -0.30 9.89
C GLY A 318 -4.95 -0.97 11.07
N GLU A 319 -5.55 -2.14 10.86
CA GLU A 319 -6.22 -2.90 11.93
C GLU A 319 -5.23 -3.38 13.00
N LEU A 320 -4.08 -3.95 12.60
CA LEU A 320 -3.06 -4.38 13.57
C LEU A 320 -2.53 -3.21 14.40
N LEU A 321 -2.40 -2.03 13.80
CA LEU A 321 -1.93 -0.84 14.50
C LEU A 321 -2.97 -0.30 15.48
N LYS A 322 -4.24 -0.35 15.10
CA LYS A 322 -5.37 -0.05 16.00
C LYS A 322 -5.41 -1.03 17.18
N GLU A 323 -5.33 -2.33 16.92
CA GLU A 323 -5.31 -3.38 17.97
C GLU A 323 -4.14 -3.16 18.95
N THR A 324 -2.92 -2.95 18.42
CA THR A 324 -1.74 -2.72 19.26
C THR A 324 -1.82 -1.40 20.06
N SER A 325 -2.53 -0.39 19.52
CA SER A 325 -2.82 0.85 20.25
C SER A 325 -3.87 0.64 21.35
N GLU A 326 -4.90 -0.19 21.12
CA GLU A 326 -5.90 -0.55 22.13
C GLU A 326 -5.28 -1.31 23.32
N GLU A 327 -4.29 -2.17 23.06
CA GLU A 327 -3.52 -2.89 24.08
C GLU A 327 -2.83 -1.96 25.09
N PHE A 328 -2.57 -0.69 24.75
CA PHE A 328 -2.00 0.28 25.70
C PHE A 328 -2.88 0.42 26.94
N ARG A 329 -4.19 0.53 26.74
CA ARG A 329 -5.14 0.66 27.84
C ARG A 329 -5.14 -0.60 28.71
N GLU A 330 -5.11 -1.77 28.09
CA GLU A 330 -5.03 -3.05 28.81
C GLU A 330 -3.72 -3.18 29.59
N ALA A 331 -2.60 -2.74 29.00
CA ALA A 331 -1.30 -2.73 29.64
C ALA A 331 -1.28 -1.82 30.87
N VAL A 332 -1.84 -0.61 30.77
CA VAL A 332 -1.98 0.34 31.88
C VAL A 332 -2.81 -0.29 33.00
N TYR A 333 -3.95 -0.90 32.67
CA TYR A 333 -4.81 -1.57 33.65
C TYR A 333 -4.11 -2.72 34.37
N ALA A 334 -3.41 -3.57 33.62
CA ALA A 334 -2.71 -4.75 34.11
C ALA A 334 -1.41 -4.43 34.89
N SER A 335 -0.95 -3.17 34.86
CA SER A 335 0.21 -2.76 35.63
C SER A 335 -0.03 -2.85 37.15
N ARG A 336 1.03 -2.86 37.95
CA ARG A 336 0.95 -3.10 39.40
C ARG A 336 0.61 -1.83 40.20
N TRP A 337 0.00 -0.84 39.56
CA TRP A 337 -0.35 0.46 40.13
C TRP A 337 -1.25 0.37 41.37
N HIS A 338 -2.13 -0.63 41.42
CA HIS A 338 -3.05 -0.86 42.54
C HIS A 338 -2.37 -1.36 43.82
N LYS A 339 -1.10 -1.81 43.75
CA LYS A 339 -0.36 -2.31 44.92
C LYS A 339 0.16 -1.20 45.83
N HIS A 340 0.09 0.05 45.37
CA HIS A 340 0.55 1.21 46.12
C HIS A 340 -0.60 2.20 46.31
N ASP A 341 -0.83 2.67 47.53
CA ASP A 341 -1.89 3.64 47.85
C ASP A 341 -1.46 5.08 47.50
N ASN A 342 -1.19 5.32 46.20
CA ASN A 342 -0.82 6.65 45.71
C ASN A 342 -1.95 7.25 44.85
N LYS A 343 -2.71 8.18 45.45
CA LYS A 343 -3.83 8.88 44.80
C LYS A 343 -3.42 9.58 43.49
N LYS A 344 -2.19 10.11 43.40
CA LYS A 344 -1.71 10.81 42.19
C LYS A 344 -1.49 9.82 41.03
N VAL A 345 -0.95 8.64 41.33
CA VAL A 345 -0.76 7.56 40.34
C VAL A 345 -2.11 7.06 39.86
N ALA A 346 -3.05 6.80 40.78
CA ALA A 346 -4.40 6.36 40.41
C ALA A 346 -5.12 7.36 39.48
N TYR A 347 -4.95 8.67 39.70
CA TYR A 347 -5.47 9.70 38.81
C TYR A 347 -4.81 9.64 37.42
N CYS A 348 -3.49 9.52 37.35
CA CYS A 348 -2.76 9.41 36.09
C CYS A 348 -3.16 8.15 35.30
N VAL A 349 -3.30 7.01 35.97
CA VAL A 349 -3.79 5.76 35.38
C VAL A 349 -5.18 5.98 34.78
N ARG A 350 -6.10 6.61 35.52
CA ARG A 350 -7.45 6.91 35.02
C ARG A 350 -7.41 7.78 33.75
N MET A 351 -6.51 8.78 33.69
CA MET A 351 -6.34 9.62 32.49
C MET A 351 -5.77 8.83 31.31
N MET A 352 -4.81 7.94 31.55
CA MET A 352 -4.24 7.05 30.52
C MET A 352 -5.26 6.04 30.00
N MET A 353 -6.13 5.52 30.86
CA MET A 353 -7.21 4.59 30.49
C MET A 353 -8.28 5.22 29.60
N ASN A 354 -8.43 6.55 29.64
CA ASN A 354 -9.38 7.30 28.83
C ASN A 354 -8.83 7.70 27.45
N GLN A 355 -7.59 7.34 27.12
CA GLN A 355 -7.04 7.59 25.78
C GLN A 355 -7.79 6.77 24.73
N LYS A 356 -8.08 7.39 23.59
CA LYS A 356 -8.74 6.71 22.45
C LYS A 356 -7.70 5.95 21.63
N PRO A 357 -8.05 4.78 21.08
CA PRO A 357 -7.15 4.06 20.20
C PRO A 357 -6.91 4.83 18.91
N ILE A 358 -5.76 4.58 18.30
CA ILE A 358 -5.45 5.20 17.02
C ILE A 358 -6.36 4.65 15.93
N LEU A 359 -6.97 5.57 15.19
CA LEU A 359 -7.62 5.27 13.93
C LEU A 359 -6.82 5.96 12.83
N LEU A 360 -6.14 5.16 12.01
CA LEU A 360 -5.44 5.65 10.84
C LEU A 360 -6.50 6.07 9.83
N ASN A 361 -6.71 7.39 9.66
CA ASN A 361 -7.75 7.92 8.79
C ASN A 361 -7.18 8.25 7.41
N ALA A 362 -7.80 7.72 6.35
CA ALA A 362 -7.51 8.12 4.98
C ALA A 362 -8.18 9.48 4.69
N CYS A 363 -7.38 10.55 4.63
CA CYS A 363 -7.82 11.94 4.43
C CYS A 363 -8.91 12.42 5.40
N GLY A 364 -9.03 11.82 6.59
CA GLY A 364 -10.09 12.14 7.56
C GLY A 364 -11.51 11.65 7.18
N VAL A 365 -11.66 10.90 6.07
CA VAL A 365 -12.98 10.49 5.56
C VAL A 365 -13.36 9.08 6.03
N LYS A 366 -12.43 8.12 5.95
CA LYS A 366 -12.67 6.74 6.38
C LYS A 366 -11.47 6.20 7.18
N PRO A 367 -11.72 5.44 8.26
CA PRO A 367 -10.66 4.70 8.92
C PRO A 367 -10.14 3.60 8.00
N VAL A 368 -8.83 3.41 7.99
CA VAL A 368 -8.13 2.34 7.27
C VAL A 368 -8.16 1.10 8.16
N THR A 369 -9.36 0.53 8.29
CA THR A 369 -9.64 -0.68 9.09
C THR A 369 -10.16 -1.80 8.18
N ALA A 370 -10.48 -2.96 8.76
CA ALA A 370 -11.20 -4.01 8.03
C ALA A 370 -12.50 -3.49 7.35
N ASP A 371 -13.11 -2.43 7.89
CA ASP A 371 -14.29 -1.76 7.32
C ASP A 371 -14.03 -1.13 5.95
N LEU A 372 -12.78 -0.74 5.66
CA LEU A 372 -12.40 -0.26 4.33
C LEU A 372 -12.53 -1.39 3.30
N PHE A 373 -12.09 -2.59 3.65
CA PHE A 373 -12.15 -3.75 2.76
C PHE A 373 -13.59 -4.20 2.51
N SER A 374 -14.40 -4.31 3.56
CA SER A 374 -15.85 -4.61 3.41
C SER A 374 -16.56 -3.49 2.63
N GLY A 375 -16.19 -2.23 2.86
CA GLY A 375 -16.68 -1.07 2.12
C GLY A 375 -16.42 -1.14 0.62
N VAL A 376 -15.26 -1.64 0.20
CA VAL A 376 -14.94 -1.85 -1.23
C VAL A 376 -15.85 -2.90 -1.87
N ALA A 377 -16.06 -4.03 -1.20
CA ALA A 377 -16.95 -5.08 -1.69
C ALA A 377 -18.41 -4.58 -1.78
N ASN A 378 -18.90 -3.91 -0.74
CA ASN A 378 -20.24 -3.32 -0.72
C ASN A 378 -20.42 -2.31 -1.85
N THR A 379 -19.44 -1.42 -2.05
CA THR A 379 -19.46 -0.42 -3.12
C THR A 379 -19.52 -1.09 -4.50
N ALA A 380 -18.73 -2.15 -4.72
CA ALA A 380 -18.76 -2.90 -5.98
C ALA A 380 -20.12 -3.55 -6.24
N VAL A 381 -20.74 -4.16 -5.22
CA VAL A 381 -22.07 -4.76 -5.31
C VAL A 381 -23.15 -3.70 -5.58
N SER A 382 -23.09 -2.55 -4.91
CA SER A 382 -24.02 -1.43 -5.16
C SER A 382 -23.93 -0.92 -6.60
N TYR A 383 -22.72 -0.72 -7.13
CA TYR A 383 -22.55 -0.32 -8.54
C TYR A 383 -22.97 -1.43 -9.51
N PHE A 384 -22.80 -2.70 -9.15
CA PHE A 384 -23.26 -3.82 -9.96
C PHE A 384 -24.80 -3.82 -10.10
N PHE A 385 -25.53 -3.69 -8.99
CA PHE A 385 -26.99 -3.59 -9.05
C PHE A 385 -27.46 -2.38 -9.83
N LEU A 386 -26.80 -1.22 -9.68
CA LEU A 386 -27.08 -0.04 -10.48
C LEU A 386 -26.91 -0.33 -11.98
N MET A 387 -25.81 -0.98 -12.37
CA MET A 387 -25.58 -1.38 -13.76
C MET A 387 -26.64 -2.35 -14.28
N GLN A 388 -27.07 -3.30 -13.45
CA GLN A 388 -28.13 -4.23 -13.82
C GLN A 388 -29.45 -3.49 -14.10
N THR A 389 -29.87 -2.59 -13.21
CA THR A 389 -31.09 -1.78 -13.40
C THR A 389 -31.02 -0.89 -14.64
N ILE A 390 -29.85 -0.33 -14.98
CA ILE A 390 -29.69 0.45 -16.21
C ILE A 390 -29.78 -0.47 -17.43
N SER A 391 -29.13 -1.64 -17.37
CA SER A 391 -29.13 -2.61 -18.48
C SER A 391 -30.48 -3.29 -18.71
N GLU A 392 -31.40 -3.28 -17.75
CA GLU A 392 -32.77 -3.80 -17.90
C GLU A 392 -33.73 -2.75 -18.51
N LYS A 393 -33.34 -1.46 -18.52
CA LYS A 393 -34.14 -0.36 -19.08
C LYS A 393 -33.80 -0.04 -20.54
N ASP A 394 -32.61 -0.39 -20.98
CA ASP A 394 -32.17 -0.36 -22.40
C ASP A 394 -32.58 -1.67 -23.09
#